data_AF-A0AAW2VYE7-F1
#
_entry.id   AF-A0AAW2VYE7-F1
#
_cell.length_a   1.000
_cell.length_b   1.000
_cell.length_c   1.000
_cell.angle_alpha   90.00
_cell.angle_beta   90.00
_cell.angle_gamma   90.00
#
_symmetry.space_group_name_H-M   'P 1'
#
loop_
_entity.id
_entity.type
_entity.pdbx_description
1 polymer ?
#
loop_
_entity_poly.entity_id
_entity_poly.type
_entity_poly.pdbx_seq_one_letter_code
_entity_poly.pdbx_strand_id
1 'polypeptide(L)'
;MSEVVVGCVLCGSDEESAIHVLLRCSFARQVWALSNLPWSCIHRDAEVNCEWVWQTYSAVGKRMGDQFLMVCWALWKHRNGVVMERISQTPLQVVRGELRFQTEYVAATQGLRLPSTISIQE
;
A
#
# COMPACT_ATOMS: atom_id res chain seq x y z
N MET A 1 -34.10 10.76 5.44
CA MET A 1 -32.83 11.37 4.98
C MET A 1 -31.97 10.22 4.47
N SER A 2 -31.78 10.09 3.16
CA SER A 2 -30.83 9.13 2.60
C SER A 2 -29.43 9.52 3.03
N GLU A 3 -28.66 8.58 3.58
CA GLU A 3 -27.23 8.77 3.79
C GLU A 3 -26.59 9.17 2.46
N VAL A 4 -25.96 10.35 2.43
CA VAL A 4 -25.11 10.74 1.31
C VAL A 4 -23.83 9.94 1.50
N VAL A 5 -23.75 8.79 0.84
CA VAL A 5 -22.52 7.99 0.79
C VAL A 5 -21.50 8.80 0.00
N VAL A 6 -20.51 9.33 0.71
CA VAL A 6 -19.38 10.03 0.08
C VAL A 6 -18.52 8.96 -0.59
N GLY A 7 -18.52 8.94 -1.92
CA GLY A 7 -17.70 8.02 -2.70
C GLY A 7 -16.21 8.20 -2.40
N CYS A 8 -15.41 7.16 -2.68
CA CYS A 8 -13.98 7.15 -2.43
C CYS A 8 -13.29 8.39 -3.04
N VAL A 9 -12.45 9.05 -2.24
CA VAL A 9 -11.78 10.30 -2.64
C VAL A 9 -10.79 10.12 -3.79
N LEU A 10 -10.41 8.88 -4.10
CA LEU A 10 -9.47 8.55 -5.17
C LEU A 10 -10.15 8.27 -6.51
N CYS A 11 -11.34 7.66 -6.52
CA CYS A 11 -12.02 7.25 -7.77
C CYS A 11 -13.43 7.85 -7.94
N GLY A 12 -14.00 8.44 -6.89
CA GLY A 12 -15.33 9.04 -6.87
C GLY A 12 -16.50 8.07 -7.11
N SER A 13 -16.28 6.76 -7.11
CA SER A 13 -17.28 5.77 -7.55
C SER A 13 -17.89 5.00 -6.39
N ASP A 14 -17.18 4.03 -5.82
CA ASP A 14 -17.72 3.18 -4.76
C ASP A 14 -17.54 3.81 -3.37
N GLU A 15 -18.25 3.28 -2.38
CA GLU A 15 -18.05 3.62 -0.98
C GLU A 15 -16.59 3.40 -0.54
N GLU A 16 -16.06 4.36 0.20
CA GLU A 16 -14.70 4.26 0.68
C GLU A 16 -14.55 3.23 1.80
N SER A 17 -13.60 2.31 1.61
CA SER A 17 -13.19 1.34 2.63
C SER A 17 -11.71 1.02 2.45
N ALA A 18 -11.08 0.42 3.46
CA ALA A 18 -9.68 0.00 3.37
C ALA A 18 -9.44 -0.97 2.20
N ILE A 19 -10.33 -1.95 2.02
CA ILE A 19 -10.31 -2.89 0.89
C ILE A 19 -10.49 -2.17 -0.46
N HIS A 20 -11.36 -1.15 -0.52
CA HIS A 20 -11.50 -0.37 -1.73
C HIS A 20 -10.22 0.41 -2.03
N VAL A 21 -9.76 1.26 -1.11
CA VAL A 21 -8.59 2.15 -1.30
C VAL A 21 -7.31 1.38 -1.61
N LEU A 22 -7.11 0.21 -1.00
CA LEU A 22 -5.88 -0.56 -1.17
C LEU A 22 -5.93 -1.54 -2.34
N LEU A 23 -7.10 -1.97 -2.80
CA LEU A 23 -7.19 -3.08 -3.77
C LEU A 23 -8.23 -2.87 -4.88
N ARG A 24 -9.49 -2.58 -4.54
CA ARG A 24 -10.60 -2.60 -5.52
C ARG A 24 -10.71 -1.30 -6.33
N CYS A 25 -10.26 -0.19 -5.75
CA CYS A 25 -10.29 1.14 -6.36
C CYS A 25 -9.63 1.13 -7.74
N SER A 26 -10.26 1.77 -8.73
CA SER A 26 -9.68 1.89 -10.08
C SER A 26 -8.34 2.63 -10.08
N PHE A 27 -8.16 3.58 -9.15
CA PHE A 27 -6.87 4.24 -8.91
C PHE A 27 -5.85 3.25 -8.36
N ALA A 28 -6.21 2.49 -7.32
CA ALA A 28 -5.32 1.50 -6.70
C ALA A 28 -4.87 0.44 -7.71
N ARG A 29 -5.79 -0.10 -8.51
CA ARG A 29 -5.46 -1.06 -9.58
C ARG A 29 -4.43 -0.53 -10.57
N GLN A 30 -4.49 0.76 -10.91
CA GLN A 30 -3.49 1.39 -11.77
C GLN A 30 -2.12 1.52 -11.07
N VAL A 31 -2.10 1.89 -9.78
CA VAL A 31 -0.86 1.94 -8.99
C VAL A 31 -0.20 0.57 -8.94
N TRP A 32 -0.96 -0.48 -8.66
CA TRP A 32 -0.43 -1.84 -8.66
C TRP A 32 0.07 -2.28 -10.04
N ALA A 33 -0.66 -1.98 -11.11
CA ALA A 33 -0.25 -2.31 -12.48
C ALA A 33 1.05 -1.59 -12.91
N LEU A 34 1.31 -0.41 -12.34
CA LEU A 34 2.53 0.37 -12.57
C LEU A 34 3.67 0.01 -11.60
N SER A 35 3.38 -0.75 -10.55
CA SER A 35 4.38 -1.20 -9.57
C SER A 35 5.25 -2.33 -10.12
N ASN A 36 6.37 -2.61 -9.45
CA ASN A 36 7.25 -3.74 -9.80
C ASN A 36 6.73 -5.11 -9.31
N LEU A 37 5.55 -5.16 -8.68
CA LEU A 37 4.95 -6.40 -8.18
C LEU A 37 4.07 -7.04 -9.25
N PRO A 38 4.24 -8.35 -9.51
CA PRO A 38 3.33 -9.09 -10.36
C PRO A 38 1.92 -9.07 -9.77
N TRP A 39 0.97 -8.56 -10.55
CA TRP A 39 -0.45 -8.52 -10.18
C TRP A 39 -1.03 -9.90 -9.84
N SER A 40 -0.42 -10.98 -10.34
CA SER A 40 -0.79 -12.36 -10.04
C SER A 40 -0.55 -12.77 -8.59
N CYS A 41 0.35 -12.09 -7.88
CA CYS A 41 0.71 -12.45 -6.51
C CYS A 41 -0.19 -11.80 -5.45
N ILE A 42 -1.12 -10.93 -5.86
CA ILE A 42 -2.02 -10.22 -4.95
C ILE A 42 -3.32 -11.02 -4.84
N HIS A 43 -3.72 -11.37 -3.62
CA HIS A 43 -4.98 -12.06 -3.35
C HIS A 43 -6.14 -11.07 -3.52
N ARG A 44 -6.95 -11.23 -4.59
CA ARG A 44 -7.97 -10.24 -5.01
C ARG A 44 -9.34 -10.42 -4.37
N ASP A 45 -9.67 -11.66 -4.00
CA ASP A 45 -11.01 -12.03 -3.54
C ASP A 45 -11.17 -11.92 -2.01
N ALA A 46 -10.10 -11.54 -1.31
CA ALA A 46 -10.10 -11.40 0.14
C ALA A 46 -10.59 -10.01 0.58
N GLU A 47 -11.06 -9.93 1.82
CA GLU A 47 -11.20 -8.66 2.53
C GLU A 47 -9.82 -8.21 3.01
N VAL A 48 -9.52 -6.91 2.91
CA VAL A 48 -8.25 -6.38 3.43
C VAL A 48 -8.34 -6.34 4.95
N ASN A 49 -7.63 -7.27 5.57
CA ASN A 49 -7.45 -7.42 7.00
C ASN A 49 -6.04 -7.98 7.26
N CYS A 50 -5.72 -8.26 8.52
CA CYS A 50 -4.41 -8.83 8.90
C CYS A 50 -4.11 -10.14 8.15
N GLU A 51 -5.15 -10.95 7.88
CA GLU A 51 -5.01 -12.22 7.17
C GLU A 51 -4.66 -12.01 5.69
N TRP A 52 -5.31 -11.09 4.97
CA TRP A 52 -4.94 -10.77 3.59
C TRP A 52 -3.50 -10.25 3.47
N VAL A 53 -3.08 -9.38 4.40
CA VAL A 53 -1.71 -8.88 4.45
C VAL A 53 -0.75 -10.04 4.63
N TRP A 54 -1.03 -10.93 5.60
CA TRP A 54 -0.19 -12.08 5.89
C TRP A 54 -0.11 -13.07 4.72
N GLN A 55 -1.25 -13.41 4.10
CA GLN A 55 -1.32 -14.34 2.98
C GLN A 55 -0.57 -13.79 1.77
N THR A 56 -0.80 -12.52 1.41
CA THR A 56 -0.14 -11.89 0.27
C THR A 56 1.36 -11.75 0.51
N TYR A 57 1.78 -11.29 1.69
CA TYR A 57 3.19 -11.19 2.06
C TYR A 57 3.89 -12.56 2.02
N SER A 58 3.23 -13.60 2.55
CA SER A 58 3.74 -14.97 2.55
C SER A 58 3.87 -15.53 1.12
N ALA A 59 2.94 -15.19 0.22
CA ALA A 59 2.94 -15.63 -1.18
C ALA A 59 4.02 -14.95 -2.01
N VAL A 60 4.26 -13.64 -1.82
CA VAL A 60 5.32 -12.90 -2.55
C VAL A 60 6.73 -13.19 -2.01
N GLY A 61 6.82 -13.69 -0.77
CA GLY A 61 8.07 -14.02 -0.10
C GLY A 61 8.88 -12.79 0.33
N LYS A 62 9.93 -13.03 1.14
CA LYS A 62 10.70 -11.96 1.81
C LYS A 62 11.29 -10.91 0.86
N ARG A 63 11.65 -11.28 -0.37
CA ARG A 63 12.27 -10.36 -1.34
C ARG A 63 11.29 -9.31 -1.86
N MET A 64 10.02 -9.66 -2.01
CA MET A 64 8.99 -8.80 -2.63
C MET A 64 7.94 -8.35 -1.62
N GLY A 65 7.95 -8.92 -0.41
CA GLY A 65 7.11 -8.51 0.71
C GLY A 65 7.27 -7.04 1.08
N ASP A 66 8.51 -6.55 1.08
CA ASP A 66 8.80 -5.14 1.34
C ASP A 66 8.16 -4.23 0.28
N GLN A 67 8.23 -4.61 -1.00
CA GLN A 67 7.55 -3.88 -2.08
C GLN A 67 6.04 -3.90 -1.88
N PHE A 68 5.46 -5.04 -1.50
CA PHE A 68 4.02 -5.16 -1.26
C PHE A 68 3.55 -4.21 -0.16
N LEU A 69 4.25 -4.20 0.97
CA LEU A 69 3.95 -3.30 2.08
C LEU A 69 4.15 -1.83 1.69
N MET A 70 5.15 -1.54 0.88
CA MET A 70 5.45 -0.19 0.43
C MET A 70 4.41 0.37 -0.54
N VAL A 71 3.85 -0.45 -1.44
CA VAL A 71 2.73 -0.04 -2.29
C VAL A 71 1.46 0.20 -1.47
N CYS A 72 1.15 -0.70 -0.52
CA CYS A 72 0.05 -0.48 0.44
C CYS A 72 0.20 0.84 1.20
N TRP A 73 1.40 1.12 1.69
CA TRP A 73 1.73 2.38 2.37
C TRP A 73 1.59 3.59 1.46
N ALA A 74 2.05 3.50 0.20
CA ALA A 74 1.94 4.59 -0.76
C ALA A 74 0.49 4.95 -1.09
N LEU A 75 -0.38 3.95 -1.26
CA LEU A 75 -1.82 4.14 -1.46
C LEU A 75 -2.49 4.80 -0.25
N TRP A 76 -2.22 4.29 0.95
CA TRP A 76 -2.73 4.86 2.20
C TRP A 76 -2.27 6.32 2.38
N LYS A 77 -0.97 6.57 2.18
CA LYS A 77 -0.38 7.91 2.28
C LYS A 77 -1.01 8.87 1.26
N HIS A 78 -1.16 8.42 0.02
CA HIS A 78 -1.77 9.24 -1.02
C HIS A 78 -3.21 9.60 -0.69
N ARG A 79 -4.04 8.63 -0.29
CA ARG A 79 -5.42 8.89 0.16
C ARG A 79 -5.46 9.92 1.29
N ASN A 80 -4.57 9.81 2.27
CA ASN A 80 -4.52 10.77 3.37
C ASN A 80 -4.06 12.16 2.92
N GLY A 81 -3.12 12.25 1.99
CA GLY A 81 -2.72 13.52 1.37
C GLY A 81 -3.87 14.21 0.63
N VAL A 82 -4.73 13.44 -0.06
CA VAL A 82 -5.93 13.98 -0.70
C VAL A 82 -6.90 14.56 0.35
N VAL A 83 -7.13 13.85 1.45
CA VAL A 83 -8.09 14.27 2.49
C VAL A 83 -7.56 15.44 3.34
N MET A 84 -6.30 15.37 3.77
CA MET A 84 -5.72 16.31 4.74
C MET A 84 -5.07 17.51 4.08
N GLU A 85 -4.44 17.32 2.92
CA GLU A 85 -3.59 18.32 2.27
C GLU A 85 -4.16 18.78 0.92
N ARG A 86 -5.24 18.15 0.44
CA ARG A 86 -5.83 18.38 -0.90
C ARG A 86 -4.83 18.16 -2.04
N ILE A 87 -3.83 17.31 -1.80
CA ILE A 87 -2.82 16.95 -2.80
C ILE A 87 -3.30 15.71 -3.55
N SER A 88 -3.54 15.87 -4.84
CA SER A 88 -3.85 14.76 -5.75
C SER A 88 -2.65 14.48 -6.66
N GLN A 89 -2.35 13.20 -6.86
CA GLN A 89 -1.23 12.71 -7.65
C GLN A 89 -1.77 11.66 -8.62
N THR A 90 -1.16 11.57 -9.79
CA THR A 90 -1.44 10.47 -10.72
C THR A 90 -0.92 9.14 -10.17
N PRO A 91 -1.46 7.98 -10.61
CA PRO A 91 -0.94 6.67 -10.19
C PRO A 91 0.57 6.51 -10.41
N LEU A 92 1.09 7.04 -11.53
CA LEU A 92 2.52 7.00 -11.84
C LEU A 92 3.35 7.86 -10.87
N GLN A 93 2.85 9.01 -10.43
CA GLN A 93 3.52 9.84 -9.43
C GLN A 93 3.55 9.15 -8.06
N VAL A 94 2.49 8.43 -7.68
CA VAL A 94 2.44 7.63 -6.45
C VAL A 94 3.51 6.53 -6.48
N VAL A 95 3.58 5.75 -7.58
CA VAL A 95 4.60 4.69 -7.73
C VAL A 95 6.02 5.27 -7.73
N ARG A 96 6.27 6.37 -8.45
CA ARG A 96 7.60 7.01 -8.44
C ARG A 96 7.99 7.53 -7.05
N GLY A 97 7.03 8.07 -6.31
CA GLY A 97 7.24 8.49 -4.92
C GLY A 97 7.57 7.32 -3.99
N GLU A 98 6.92 6.19 -4.18
CA GLU A 98 7.19 4.94 -3.45
C GLU A 98 8.60 4.42 -3.71
N LEU A 99 9.01 4.30 -4.98
CA LEU A 99 10.36 3.85 -5.35
C LEU A 99 11.46 4.77 -4.80
N ARG A 100 11.22 6.09 -4.85
CA ARG A 100 12.12 7.08 -4.27
C ARG A 100 12.24 6.88 -2.76
N PHE A 101 11.11 6.75 -2.06
CA PHE A 101 11.10 6.54 -0.62
C PHE A 101 11.81 5.23 -0.23
N GLN A 102 11.59 4.13 -0.96
CA GLN A 102 12.34 2.89 -0.75
C GLN A 102 13.85 3.10 -0.85
N THR A 103 14.30 3.83 -1.87
CA THR A 103 15.71 4.11 -2.10
C THR A 103 16.30 4.93 -0.94
N GLU A 104 15.59 5.99 -0.52
CA GLU A 104 15.98 6.84 0.60
C GLU A 104 16.00 6.06 1.93
N TYR A 105 15.00 5.20 2.16
CA TYR A 105 14.92 4.34 3.34
C TYR A 105 16.10 3.37 3.41
N VAL A 106 16.43 2.69 2.31
CA VAL A 106 17.58 1.78 2.25
C VAL A 106 18.89 2.53 2.50
N ALA A 107 19.07 3.71 1.88
CA ALA A 107 20.26 4.53 2.10
C ALA A 107 20.39 5.00 3.56
N ALA A 108 19.28 5.38 4.21
CA ALA A 108 19.26 5.81 5.61
C ALA A 108 19.46 4.65 6.60
N THR A 109 19.02 3.44 6.25
CA THR A 109 19.05 2.27 7.13
C THR A 109 20.25 1.35 6.91
N GLN A 110 20.99 1.50 5.80
CA GLN A 110 22.21 0.73 5.51
C GLN A 110 23.27 0.79 6.62
N GLY A 111 23.29 1.84 7.45
CA GLY A 111 24.18 1.99 8.60
C GLY A 111 23.61 1.51 9.95
N LEU A 112 22.31 1.21 10.02
CA LEU A 112 21.63 0.79 11.25
C LEU A 112 21.63 -0.74 11.33
N ARG A 113 22.71 -1.34 11.86
CA ARG A 113 22.64 -2.73 12.33
C ARG A 113 21.70 -2.77 13.53
N LEU A 114 20.48 -3.28 13.35
CA LEU A 114 19.69 -3.73 14.50
C LEU A 114 20.52 -4.77 15.26
N PRO A 115 20.69 -4.66 16.58
CA PRO A 115 21.32 -5.71 17.35
C PRO A 115 20.55 -7.00 17.09
N SER A 116 21.23 -7.98 16.50
CA SER A 116 20.72 -9.34 16.40
C SER A 116 20.39 -9.81 17.81
N THR A 117 19.18 -10.34 18.00
CA THR A 117 18.59 -10.89 19.23
C THR A 117 17.96 -9.88 20.20
N ILE A 118 16.63 -9.74 20.13
CA ILE A 118 15.84 -9.69 21.36
C ILE A 118 15.71 -11.16 21.77
N SER A 119 16.61 -11.61 22.65
CA SER A 119 16.41 -12.87 23.36
C SER A 119 15.20 -12.66 24.28
N ILE A 120 14.05 -13.14 23.85
CA ILE A 120 12.91 -13.35 24.76
C ILE A 120 13.31 -14.56 25.60
N GLN A 121 13.76 -14.32 26.83
CA GLN A 121 13.85 -15.37 27.85
C GLN A 121 12.44 -15.57 28.42
N GLU A 122 12.01 -16.83 28.44
CA GLU A 122 10.76 -17.33 29.03
C GLU A 122 10.67 -17.06 30.54
#